data_AF-A0A372L9V8-F1
#
_entry.id   AF-A0A372L9V8-F1
#
_cell.length_a   1.000
_cell.length_b   1.000
_cell.length_c   1.000
_cell.angle_alpha   90.00
_cell.angle_beta   90.00
_cell.angle_gamma   90.00
#
_symmetry.space_group_name_H-M   'P 1'
#
loop_
_entity.id
_entity.type
_entity.pdbx_description
1 polymer ?
#
loop_
_entity_poly.entity_id
_entity_poly.type
_entity_poly.pdbx_seq_one_letter_code
_entity_poly.pdbx_strand_id
1 'polypeptide(L)'
;MNAKSFIVGFLTGTVIAGAATMLNAPTSGKELRTKIKDNKDEILATLAEVKERLIDIKDETAQASKVSKDSINSFIADVKILIENWKQDIEPNKQELTSHIQEIESSISELENTATASPILKQTN
;
A
#
# COMPACT_ATOMS: atom_id res chain seq x y z
N MET A 1 -6.37 -6.53 -16.68
CA MET A 1 -5.89 -7.81 -17.26
C MET A 1 -7.02 -8.44 -18.04
N ASN A 2 -6.79 -8.83 -19.29
CA ASN A 2 -7.81 -9.44 -20.14
C ASN A 2 -7.98 -10.92 -19.75
N ALA A 3 -9.21 -11.36 -19.47
CA ALA A 3 -9.50 -12.76 -19.09
C ALA A 3 -8.94 -13.78 -20.10
N LYS A 4 -8.89 -13.42 -21.38
CA LYS A 4 -8.28 -14.22 -22.45
C LYS A 4 -6.81 -14.52 -22.22
N SER A 5 -6.01 -13.54 -21.79
CA SER A 5 -4.57 -13.72 -21.53
C SER A 5 -4.33 -14.59 -20.29
N PHE A 6 -5.18 -14.48 -19.28
CA PHE A 6 -5.13 -15.33 -18.09
C PHE A 6 -5.41 -16.80 -18.44
N ILE A 7 -6.45 -17.06 -19.23
CA ILE A 7 -6.81 -18.42 -19.67
C ILE A 7 -5.67 -19.05 -20.48
N VAL A 8 -5.07 -18.29 -21.41
CA VAL A 8 -3.93 -18.78 -22.21
C VAL A 8 -2.71 -19.10 -21.33
N GLY A 9 -2.42 -18.26 -20.34
CA GLY A 9 -1.34 -18.52 -19.36
C GLY A 9 -1.63 -19.75 -18.50
N PHE A 10 -2.85 -19.90 -18.02
CA PHE A 10 -3.28 -21.06 -17.22
C PHE A 10 -3.20 -22.36 -18.02
N LEU A 11 -3.66 -22.37 -19.27
CA LEU A 11 -3.59 -23.55 -20.15
C LEU A 11 -2.14 -23.93 -20.45
N THR A 12 -1.32 -22.96 -20.82
CA THR A 12 0.10 -23.23 -21.11
C THR A 12 0.83 -23.74 -19.86
N GLY A 13 0.56 -23.14 -18.69
CA GLY A 13 1.14 -23.57 -17.42
C GLY A 13 0.70 -24.96 -16.98
N THR A 14 -0.58 -25.30 -17.12
CA THR A 14 -1.12 -26.62 -16.75
C THR A 14 -0.57 -27.73 -17.66
N VAL A 15 -0.40 -27.47 -18.96
CA VAL A 15 0.21 -28.44 -19.88
C VAL A 15 1.67 -28.72 -19.50
N ILE A 16 2.47 -27.69 -19.28
CA ILE A 16 3.89 -27.82 -18.90
C ILE A 16 4.01 -28.55 -17.55
N ALA A 17 3.20 -28.15 -16.56
CA ALA A 17 3.17 -28.81 -15.26
C ALA A 17 2.72 -30.27 -15.34
N GLY A 18 1.70 -30.58 -16.15
CA GLY A 18 1.24 -31.94 -16.38
C GLY A 18 2.32 -32.84 -16.99
N ALA A 19 3.06 -32.32 -17.99
CA ALA A 19 4.17 -33.05 -18.59
C ALA A 19 5.33 -33.27 -17.59
N ALA A 20 5.69 -32.23 -16.85
CA ALA A 20 6.78 -32.29 -15.87
C ALA A 20 6.46 -33.24 -14.69
N THR A 21 5.21 -33.23 -14.22
CA THR A 21 4.74 -34.15 -13.18
C THR A 21 4.71 -35.59 -13.67
N MET A 22 4.28 -35.83 -14.90
CA MET A 22 4.30 -37.18 -15.49
C MET A 22 5.72 -37.72 -15.68
N LEU A 23 6.69 -36.86 -16.02
CA LEU A 23 8.09 -37.26 -16.19
C LEU A 23 8.81 -37.54 -14.87
N ASN A 24 8.49 -36.77 -13.81
CA ASN A 24 9.14 -36.89 -12.49
C ASN A 24 8.36 -37.77 -11.50
N ALA A 25 7.17 -38.25 -11.86
CA ALA A 25 6.40 -39.13 -10.99
C ALA A 25 7.17 -40.46 -10.80
N PRO A 26 7.32 -40.96 -9.55
CA PRO A 26 8.07 -42.18 -9.25
C PRO A 26 7.35 -43.47 -9.67
N THR A 27 6.12 -43.38 -10.19
CA THR A 27 5.28 -44.54 -10.55
C THR A 27 5.13 -44.66 -12.06
N SER A 28 5.14 -45.89 -12.58
CA SER A 28 4.98 -46.13 -14.01
C SER A 28 3.55 -45.79 -14.46
N GLY A 29 3.38 -45.35 -15.72
CA GLY A 29 2.05 -45.02 -16.25
C GLY A 29 1.03 -46.18 -16.20
N LYS A 30 1.51 -47.43 -16.21
CA LYS A 30 0.67 -48.63 -16.04
C LYS A 30 0.16 -48.74 -14.60
N GLU A 31 1.04 -48.59 -13.62
CA GLU A 31 0.67 -48.60 -12.20
C GLU A 31 -0.24 -47.43 -11.84
N LEU A 32 0.03 -46.24 -12.38
CA LEU A 32 -0.80 -45.06 -12.15
C LEU A 32 -2.23 -45.30 -12.66
N ARG A 33 -2.39 -45.86 -13.87
CA ARG A 33 -3.70 -46.21 -14.43
C ARG A 33 -4.42 -47.26 -13.59
N THR A 34 -3.70 -48.27 -13.09
CA THR A 34 -4.26 -49.29 -12.19
C THR A 34 -4.70 -48.66 -10.87
N LYS A 35 -3.85 -47.84 -10.23
CA LYS A 35 -4.19 -47.14 -8.99
C LYS A 35 -5.39 -46.20 -9.15
N ILE A 36 -5.48 -45.47 -10.26
CA ILE A 36 -6.64 -44.62 -10.55
C ILE A 36 -7.90 -45.47 -10.68
N LYS A 37 -7.82 -46.63 -11.36
CA LYS A 37 -8.95 -47.52 -11.52
C LYS A 37 -9.41 -48.09 -10.17
N ASP A 38 -8.46 -48.49 -9.33
CA ASP A 38 -8.74 -49.18 -8.07
C ASP A 38 -9.17 -48.22 -6.95
N ASN A 39 -8.72 -46.96 -7.00
CA ASN A 39 -8.99 -45.94 -5.97
C ASN A 39 -9.86 -44.79 -6.49
N LYS A 40 -10.60 -44.99 -7.59
CA LYS A 40 -11.38 -43.94 -8.25
C LYS A 40 -12.32 -43.23 -7.30
N ASP A 41 -13.03 -43.98 -6.46
CA ASP A 41 -14.05 -43.43 -5.56
C ASP A 41 -13.41 -42.61 -4.43
N GLU A 42 -12.26 -43.04 -3.91
CA GLU A 42 -11.48 -42.30 -2.92
C GLU A 42 -10.89 -41.01 -3.51
N ILE A 43 -10.40 -41.06 -4.76
CA ILE A 43 -9.95 -39.88 -5.49
C ILE A 43 -11.10 -38.89 -5.67
N LEU A 44 -12.30 -39.36 -6.05
CA LEU A 44 -13.47 -38.50 -6.20
C LEU A 44 -13.91 -37.88 -4.88
N ALA A 45 -13.90 -38.65 -3.78
CA ALA A 45 -14.20 -38.14 -2.45
C ALA A 45 -13.20 -37.08 -2.00
N THR A 46 -11.91 -37.33 -2.20
CA THR A 46 -10.83 -36.37 -1.89
C THR A 46 -10.96 -35.09 -2.70
N LEU A 47 -11.31 -35.19 -4.00
CA LEU A 47 -11.52 -34.02 -4.86
C LEU A 47 -12.75 -33.21 -4.43
N ALA A 48 -13.83 -33.88 -3.98
CA ALA A 48 -14.99 -33.20 -3.43
C ALA A 48 -14.65 -32.43 -2.15
N GLU A 49 -13.88 -33.05 -1.25
CA GLU A 49 -13.43 -32.41 -0.01
C GLU A 49 -12.50 -31.21 -0.28
N VAL A 50 -11.54 -31.35 -1.20
CA VAL A 50 -10.65 -30.24 -1.60
C VAL A 50 -11.47 -29.10 -2.18
N LYS A 51 -12.49 -29.40 -3.00
CA LYS A 51 -13.37 -28.38 -3.57
C LYS A 51 -14.14 -27.64 -2.47
N GLU A 52 -14.71 -28.35 -1.50
CA GLU A 52 -15.40 -27.73 -0.36
C GLU A 52 -14.48 -26.84 0.45
N ARG A 53 -13.30 -27.34 0.83
CA ARG A 53 -12.28 -26.55 1.54
C ARG A 53 -11.85 -25.29 0.77
N LEU A 54 -11.76 -25.37 -0.56
CA LEU A 54 -11.44 -24.21 -1.40
C LEU A 54 -12.58 -23.18 -1.45
N ILE A 55 -13.84 -23.62 -1.38
CA ILE A 55 -15.00 -22.73 -1.26
C ILE A 55 -14.95 -22.00 0.08
N ASP A 56 -14.70 -22.73 1.17
CA ASP A 56 -14.60 -22.15 2.51
C ASP A 56 -13.49 -21.10 2.58
N ILE A 57 -12.28 -21.42 2.09
CA ILE A 57 -11.15 -20.48 2.03
C ILE A 57 -11.49 -19.24 1.20
N LYS A 58 -12.18 -19.40 0.08
CA LYS A 58 -12.59 -18.28 -0.77
C LYS A 58 -13.53 -17.35 -0.02
N ASP A 59 -14.49 -17.88 0.71
CA ASP A 59 -15.50 -17.10 1.42
C ASP A 59 -14.90 -16.40 2.64
N GLU A 60 -14.02 -17.07 3.40
CA GLU A 60 -13.24 -16.50 4.50
C GLU A 60 -12.30 -15.39 4.01
N THR A 61 -11.59 -15.61 2.90
CA THR A 61 -10.67 -14.63 2.31
C THR A 61 -11.42 -13.43 1.74
N ALA A 62 -12.60 -13.64 1.16
CA ALA A 62 -13.44 -12.55 0.66
C ALA A 62 -13.91 -11.62 1.79
N GLN A 63 -14.27 -12.19 2.96
CA GLN A 63 -14.58 -11.40 4.15
C GLN A 63 -13.35 -10.67 4.70
N ALA A 64 -12.23 -11.37 4.89
CA ALA A 64 -11.00 -10.77 5.42
C ALA A 64 -10.46 -9.63 4.52
N SER A 65 -10.53 -9.80 3.19
CA SER A 65 -10.12 -8.78 2.23
C SER A 65 -11.03 -7.55 2.25
N LYS A 66 -12.35 -7.74 2.47
CA LYS A 66 -13.30 -6.64 2.57
C LYS A 66 -13.07 -5.81 3.84
N VAL A 67 -12.93 -6.47 5.00
CA VAL A 67 -12.64 -5.82 6.28
C VAL A 67 -11.31 -5.06 6.24
N SER A 68 -10.28 -5.63 5.61
CA SER A 68 -8.99 -4.93 5.43
C SER A 68 -9.09 -3.68 4.56
N LYS A 69 -9.85 -3.72 3.46
CA LYS A 69 -10.01 -2.55 2.57
C LYS A 69 -10.74 -1.41 3.27
N ASP A 70 -11.82 -1.71 3.98
CA ASP A 70 -12.62 -0.68 4.64
C ASP A 70 -11.84 -0.02 5.80
N SER A 71 -11.11 -0.81 6.60
CA SER A 71 -10.25 -0.29 7.68
C SER A 71 -9.11 0.61 7.15
N ILE A 72 -8.40 0.19 6.09
CA ILE A 72 -7.31 1.00 5.51
C ILE A 72 -7.84 2.31 4.92
N ASN A 73 -8.98 2.28 4.24
CA ASN A 73 -9.59 3.48 3.67
C ASN A 73 -10.03 4.46 4.76
N SER A 74 -10.61 3.97 5.87
CA SER A 74 -10.97 4.82 7.01
C SER A 74 -9.75 5.47 7.66
N PHE A 75 -8.68 4.72 7.89
CA PHE A 75 -7.43 5.23 8.45
C PHE A 75 -6.81 6.33 7.57
N ILE A 76 -6.79 6.14 6.25
CA ILE A 76 -6.27 7.15 5.31
C ILE A 76 -7.12 8.43 5.35
N ALA A 77 -8.45 8.30 5.45
CA ALA A 77 -9.34 9.45 5.57
C ALA A 77 -9.08 10.23 6.87
N ASP A 78 -8.92 9.54 8.00
CA ASP A 78 -8.64 10.15 9.29
C ASP A 78 -7.29 10.89 9.29
N VAL A 79 -6.24 10.28 8.74
CA VAL A 79 -4.92 10.93 8.60
C VAL A 79 -5.02 12.20 7.76
N LYS A 80 -5.82 12.20 6.69
CA LYS A 80 -6.00 13.39 5.84
C LYS A 80 -6.66 14.53 6.62
N ILE A 81 -7.67 14.23 7.42
CA ILE A 81 -8.34 15.20 8.29
C ILE A 81 -7.36 15.78 9.32
N LEU A 82 -6.53 14.93 9.95
CA LEU A 82 -5.50 15.40 10.89
C LEU A 82 -4.53 16.38 10.22
N ILE A 83 -4.08 16.10 9.00
CA ILE A 83 -3.16 16.97 8.25
C ILE A 83 -3.82 18.29 7.87
N GLU A 84 -5.07 18.27 7.41
CA GLU A 84 -5.82 19.49 7.06
C GLU A 84 -6.03 20.39 8.27
N ASN A 85 -6.43 19.83 9.42
CA ASN A 85 -6.59 20.57 10.66
C ASN A 85 -5.26 21.17 11.15
N TRP A 86 -4.18 20.37 11.17
CA TRP A 86 -2.86 20.88 11.56
C TRP A 86 -2.41 22.04 10.68
N LYS A 87 -2.66 21.96 9.37
CA LYS A 87 -2.35 23.05 8.45
C LYS A 87 -3.18 24.30 8.74
N GLN A 88 -4.48 24.14 8.99
CA GLN A 88 -5.37 25.24 9.34
C GLN A 88 -4.96 25.93 10.64
N ASP A 89 -4.51 25.17 11.64
CA ASP A 89 -4.10 25.70 12.94
C ASP A 89 -2.73 26.42 12.90
N ILE A 90 -1.81 25.96 12.05
CA ILE A 90 -0.45 26.53 11.97
C ILE A 90 -0.35 27.73 11.02
N GLU A 91 -1.15 27.80 9.97
CA GLU A 91 -1.11 28.91 8.99
C GLU A 91 -1.22 30.32 9.61
N PRO A 92 -2.17 30.61 10.53
CA PRO A 92 -2.25 31.94 11.15
C PRO A 92 -1.02 32.27 12.02
N ASN A 93 -0.52 31.29 12.77
CA ASN A 93 0.68 31.46 13.62
C ASN A 93 1.94 31.78 12.79
N LYS A 94 2.05 31.19 11.59
CA LYS A 94 3.15 31.49 10.65
C LYS A 94 3.08 32.92 10.12
N GLN A 95 1.88 33.42 9.82
CA GLN A 95 1.69 34.80 9.35
C GLN A 95 2.03 35.81 10.46
N GLU A 96 1.59 35.55 11.69
CA GLU A 96 1.89 36.37 12.86
C GLU A 96 3.40 36.45 13.11
N LEU A 97 4.10 35.30 13.14
CA LEU A 97 5.55 35.26 13.29
C LEU A 97 6.29 36.05 12.18
N THR A 98 5.80 35.97 10.94
CA THR A 98 6.39 36.71 9.81
C THR A 98 6.21 38.23 9.98
N SER A 99 5.02 38.66 10.43
CA SER A 99 4.74 40.07 10.74
C SER A 99 5.66 40.60 11.85
N HIS A 100 5.86 39.82 12.92
CA HIS A 100 6.70 40.22 14.04
C HIS A 100 8.18 40.34 13.63
N ILE A 101 8.66 39.46 12.73
CA ILE A 101 10.02 39.57 12.18
C ILE A 101 10.18 40.86 11.36
N GLN A 102 9.19 41.20 10.52
CA GLN A 102 9.23 42.44 9.72
C GLN A 102 9.23 43.70 10.60
N GLU A 103 8.47 43.73 11.69
CA GLU A 103 8.49 44.85 12.64
C GLU A 103 9.85 45.00 13.32
N ILE A 104 10.50 43.89 13.68
CA ILE A 104 11.85 43.89 14.24
C ILE A 104 12.86 44.45 13.22
N GLU A 105 12.81 44.00 11.96
CA GLU A 105 13.69 44.50 10.89
C GLU A 105 13.51 46.00 10.64
N SER A 106 12.27 46.48 10.65
CA SER A 106 11.95 47.91 10.52
C SER A 106 12.51 48.71 11.68
N SER A 107 12.32 48.22 12.91
CA SER A 107 12.80 48.87 14.13
C SER A 107 14.34 48.95 14.15
N ILE A 108 15.03 47.89 13.72
CA ILE A 108 16.49 47.88 13.59
C ILE A 108 16.94 48.91 12.54
N SER A 109 16.27 48.97 11.38
CA SER A 109 16.61 49.94 10.33
C SER A 109 16.41 51.39 10.79
N GLU A 110 15.36 51.68 11.55
CA GLU A 110 15.15 53.00 12.14
C GLU A 110 16.23 53.35 13.17
N LEU A 111 16.64 52.39 14.00
CA LEU A 111 17.74 52.57 14.96
C LEU A 111 19.07 52.83 14.26
N GLU A 112 19.37 52.14 13.16
CA GLU A 112 20.58 52.39 12.36
C GLU A 112 20.56 53.77 11.69
N ASN A 113 19.42 54.16 11.11
CA ASN A 113 19.27 55.48 10.48
C ASN A 113 19.35 56.62 11.50
N THR A 114 18.80 56.44 12.70
CA THR A 114 18.88 57.45 13.77
C THR A 114 20.27 57.50 14.41
N ALA A 115 20.94 56.36 14.58
CA ALA A 115 22.33 56.30 15.05
C ALA A 115 23.32 56.94 14.05
N THR A 116 23.09 56.78 12.75
CA THR A 116 23.90 57.39 11.67
C THR A 116 23.53 58.85 11.38
N ALA A 117 22.28 59.26 11.64
CA ALA A 117 21.83 60.65 11.56
C ALA A 117 22.19 61.48 12.81
N SER A 118 22.59 60.85 13.91
CA SER A 118 23.02 61.54 15.14
C SER A 118 24.35 62.27 14.92
N PRO A 119 24.48 63.59 15.18
CA PRO A 119 25.66 64.38 14.83
C PRO A 119 26.94 64.03 15.61
N ILE A 120 26.86 63.14 16.60
CA ILE A 120 27.93 62.88 17.57
C ILE A 120 29.12 62.15 16.92
N LEU A 121 28.96 61.51 15.75
CA LEU A 121 30.05 60.80 15.06
C LEU A 121 30.69 61.57 13.89
N LYS A 122 30.27 62.80 13.60
CA LYS A 122 30.97 63.67 12.62
C LYS A 122 32.17 64.44 13.21
N GLN A 123 32.49 64.22 14.49
CA GLN A 123 33.69 64.76 15.13
C GLN A 123 34.52 63.67 15.79
N THR A 124 35.24 62.87 15.01
CA THR A 124 36.60 62.41 15.37
C THR A 124 37.29 61.97 14.09
N ASN A 125 38.35 62.69 13.73
CA ASN A 125 39.42 62.26 12.82
C ASN A 125 40.03 60.93 13.28
#